data_AF-A0A1R1X752-F1
#
_entry.id   AF-A0A1R1X752-F1
#
_cell.length_a   1.000
_cell.length_b   1.000
_cell.length_c   1.000
_cell.angle_alpha   90.00
_cell.angle_beta   90.00
_cell.angle_gamma   90.00
#
_symmetry.space_group_name_H-M   'P 1'
#
loop_
_entity.id
_entity.type
_entity.pdbx_description
1 polymer ?
#
loop_
_entity_poly.entity_id
_entity_poly.type
_entity_poly.pdbx_seq_one_letter_code
_entity_poly.pdbx_strand_id
1 'polypeptide(L)'
;MDFFSKGYSALVGEGKNLQQTPELTIQKLTDRVSASTLIEDRRAAVLGLKGLAKEYKRIVGEEALDPLLSLLQEEYEDPSLIKSILETINNLITTEEY
;
A
#
# COMPACT_ATOMS: atom_id res chain seq x y z
N MET A 1 15.95 11.78 37.04
CA MET A 1 14.53 11.71 36.62
C MET A 1 14.46 10.63 35.52
N ASP A 2 14.76 9.38 35.86
CA ASP A 2 15.13 8.35 34.85
C ASP A 2 14.35 7.03 35.02
N PHE A 3 13.38 7.02 35.91
CA PHE A 3 12.59 5.83 36.23
C PHE A 3 11.45 5.63 35.23
N PHE A 4 10.77 6.71 34.83
CA PHE A 4 9.65 6.66 33.89
C PHE A 4 10.09 6.44 32.42
N SER A 5 11.26 6.95 32.01
CA SER A 5 11.78 6.78 30.65
C SER A 5 12.24 5.35 30.36
N LYS A 6 12.82 4.67 31.36
CA LYS A 6 13.28 3.28 31.24
C LYS A 6 12.13 2.28 31.11
N GLY A 7 11.03 2.48 31.85
CA GLY A 7 9.83 1.65 31.73
C GLY A 7 9.16 1.80 30.36
N TYR A 8 9.03 3.04 29.87
CA TYR A 8 8.46 3.30 28.54
C TYR A 8 9.31 2.69 27.42
N SER A 9 10.64 2.83 27.49
CA SER A 9 11.56 2.26 26.49
C SER A 9 11.57 0.73 26.48
N ALA A 10 11.33 0.08 27.63
CA ALA A 10 11.23 -1.38 27.71
C ALA A 10 9.92 -1.92 27.10
N LEU A 11 8.83 -1.14 27.18
CA LEU A 11 7.52 -1.52 26.60
C LEU A 11 7.45 -1.27 25.10
N VAL A 12 8.21 -0.30 24.58
CA VAL A 12 8.36 -0.06 23.13
C VAL A 12 9.11 -1.22 22.44
N GLY A 13 9.78 -2.08 23.22
CA GLY A 13 10.63 -3.16 22.71
C GLY A 13 11.83 -2.60 21.97
N GLU A 14 12.79 -3.45 21.62
CA GLU A 14 13.85 -3.12 20.65
C GLU A 14 13.29 -2.94 19.22
N GLY A 15 12.05 -2.45 19.07
CA GLY A 15 11.52 -1.86 17.87
C GLY A 15 12.23 -0.54 17.60
N LYS A 16 13.54 -0.62 17.35
CA LYS A 16 14.33 0.38 16.65
C LYS A 16 13.42 1.00 15.60
N ASN A 17 13.21 2.32 15.71
CA ASN A 17 12.88 3.26 14.64
C ASN A 17 13.09 2.64 13.24
N LEU A 18 12.20 1.75 12.80
CA LEU A 18 12.11 1.34 11.41
C LEU A 18 11.45 2.54 10.78
N GLN A 19 12.28 3.52 10.41
CA GLN A 19 11.87 4.62 9.57
C GLN A 19 11.10 3.98 8.42
N GLN A 20 9.78 4.19 8.40
CA GLN A 20 8.94 3.62 7.37
C GLN A 20 9.38 4.29 6.08
N THR A 21 10.05 3.52 5.22
CA THR A 21 10.38 3.99 3.90
C THR A 21 9.16 3.81 2.99
N PRO A 22 9.02 4.65 1.95
CA PRO A 22 7.99 4.47 0.94
C PRO A 22 8.00 3.07 0.35
N GLU A 23 9.19 2.51 0.07
CA GLU A 23 9.35 1.16 -0.51
C GLU A 23 8.76 0.08 0.38
N LEU A 24 9.10 0.07 1.68
CA LEU A 24 8.58 -0.91 2.64
C LEU A 24 7.06 -0.79 2.82
N THR A 25 6.53 0.43 2.70
CA THR A 25 5.10 0.68 2.80
C THR A 25 4.38 0.17 1.56
N ILE A 26 4.91 0.46 0.37
CA ILE A 26 4.38 -0.03 -0.92
C ILE A 26 4.38 -1.55 -0.95
N GLN A 27 5.48 -2.20 -0.54
CA GLN A 27 5.57 -3.66 -0.47
C GLN A 27 4.49 -4.25 0.43
N LYS A 28 4.34 -3.74 1.66
CA LYS A 28 3.30 -4.23 2.58
C LYS A 28 1.88 -4.05 2.05
N LEU A 29 1.60 -2.95 1.36
CA LEU A 29 0.29 -2.73 0.75
C LEU A 29 0.06 -3.67 -0.44
N THR A 30 1.10 -3.91 -1.24
CA THR A 30 1.08 -4.85 -2.36
C THR A 30 0.84 -6.28 -1.88
N ASP A 31 1.55 -6.73 -0.85
CA ASP A 31 1.31 -8.03 -0.21
C ASP A 31 -0.13 -8.16 0.28
N ARG A 32 -0.71 -7.09 0.85
CA ARG A 32 -2.11 -7.07 1.28
C ARG A 32 -3.09 -7.16 0.11
N VAL A 33 -2.80 -6.54 -1.03
CA VAL A 33 -3.60 -6.66 -2.26
C VAL A 33 -3.68 -8.12 -2.69
N SER A 34 -2.56 -8.85 -2.64
CA SER A 34 -2.48 -10.25 -3.07
C SER A 34 -2.98 -11.26 -2.03
N ALA A 35 -2.72 -11.04 -0.73
CA ALA A 35 -2.94 -12.05 0.30
C ALA A 35 -4.24 -11.85 1.11
N SER A 36 -4.87 -10.68 1.06
CA SER A 36 -6.03 -10.40 1.90
C SER A 36 -7.29 -11.13 1.43
N THR A 37 -7.95 -11.80 2.38
CA THR A 37 -9.25 -12.46 2.17
C THR A 37 -10.44 -11.52 2.41
N LEU A 38 -10.23 -10.41 3.12
CA LEU A 38 -11.26 -9.41 3.39
C LEU A 38 -11.24 -8.33 2.29
N ILE A 39 -12.43 -8.08 1.71
CA ILE A 39 -12.61 -7.08 0.64
C ILE A 39 -12.23 -5.68 1.13
N GLU A 40 -12.59 -5.32 2.35
CA GLU A 40 -12.28 -4.00 2.91
C GLU A 40 -10.78 -3.77 3.07
N ASP A 41 -10.02 -4.81 3.41
CA ASP A 41 -8.57 -4.74 3.48
C ASP A 41 -7.94 -4.59 2.09
N ARG A 42 -8.45 -5.29 1.08
CA ARG A 42 -8.01 -5.11 -0.32
C ARG A 42 -8.29 -3.69 -0.80
N ARG A 43 -9.51 -3.17 -0.57
CA ARG A 43 -9.88 -1.79 -0.91
C ARG A 43 -8.99 -0.77 -0.24
N ALA A 44 -8.76 -0.90 1.07
CA ALA A 44 -7.89 0.00 1.81
C ALA A 44 -6.45 -0.03 1.26
N ALA A 45 -5.95 -1.21 0.88
CA ALA A 45 -4.63 -1.36 0.30
C ALA A 45 -4.53 -0.68 -1.08
N VAL A 46 -5.50 -0.90 -1.96
CA VAL A 46 -5.55 -0.25 -3.29
C VAL A 46 -5.62 1.28 -3.15
N LEU A 47 -6.44 1.81 -2.24
CA LEU A 47 -6.53 3.25 -1.99
C LEU A 47 -5.22 3.82 -1.45
N GLY A 48 -4.52 3.07 -0.60
CA GLY A 48 -3.18 3.42 -0.13
C GLY A 48 -2.17 3.51 -1.27
N LEU A 49 -2.14 2.50 -2.15
CA LEU A 49 -1.29 2.48 -3.35
C LEU A 49 -1.62 3.63 -4.30
N LYS A 50 -2.90 3.95 -4.49
CA LYS A 50 -3.35 5.10 -5.30
C LYS A 50 -2.82 6.43 -4.77
N GLY A 51 -2.79 6.59 -3.44
CA GLY A 51 -2.20 7.77 -2.80
C GLY A 51 -0.70 7.87 -3.06
N LEU A 52 0.02 6.77 -2.86
CA LEU A 52 1.47 6.69 -3.05
C LEU A 52 1.90 6.83 -4.51
N ALA A 53 1.06 6.40 -5.47
CA ALA A 53 1.32 6.51 -6.90
C ALA A 53 1.51 7.96 -7.39
N LYS A 54 1.07 8.96 -6.64
CA LYS A 54 1.27 10.39 -6.98
C LYS A 54 2.72 10.84 -6.84
N GLU A 55 3.43 10.30 -5.86
CA GLU A 55 4.80 10.72 -5.51
C GLU A 55 5.83 9.63 -5.85
N TYR A 56 5.47 8.36 -5.66
CA TYR A 56 6.34 7.20 -5.82
C TYR A 56 5.94 6.32 -7.01
N LYS A 57 5.45 6.96 -8.08
CA LYS A 57 4.87 6.29 -9.26
C LYS A 57 5.69 5.13 -9.80
N ARG A 58 7.00 5.32 -9.93
CA ARG A 58 7.92 4.29 -10.44
C ARG A 58 7.94 3.04 -9.55
N ILE A 59 8.07 3.23 -8.25
CA ILE A 59 8.18 2.13 -7.27
C ILE A 59 6.84 1.39 -7.17
N VAL A 60 5.73 2.14 -7.15
CA VAL A 60 4.39 1.52 -7.16
C VAL A 60 4.15 0.76 -8.47
N GLY A 61 4.62 1.29 -9.60
CA GLY A 61 4.53 0.60 -10.90
C GLY A 61 5.35 -0.69 -10.95
N GLU A 62 6.56 -0.68 -10.40
CA GLU A 62 7.45 -1.85 -10.36
C GLU A 62 6.90 -2.96 -9.45
N GLU A 63 6.37 -2.63 -8.27
CA GLU A 63 5.96 -3.62 -7.27
C GLU A 63 4.48 -4.03 -7.38
N ALA A 64 3.58 -3.08 -7.65
CA ALA A 64 2.13 -3.29 -7.47
C ALA A 64 1.34 -3.48 -8.77
N LEU A 65 1.91 -3.21 -9.94
CA LEU A 65 1.17 -3.27 -11.20
C LEU A 65 0.66 -4.69 -11.52
N ASP A 66 1.53 -5.70 -11.41
CA ASP A 66 1.14 -7.10 -11.65
C ASP A 66 0.08 -7.58 -10.63
N PRO A 67 0.26 -7.39 -9.31
CA PRO A 67 -0.76 -7.69 -8.30
C PRO A 67 -2.11 -7.01 -8.55
N LEU A 68 -2.12 -5.74 -8.97
CA LEU A 68 -3.35 -5.01 -9.29
C LEU A 68 -4.06 -5.60 -10.52
N LEU A 69 -3.31 -6.01 -11.54
CA LEU A 69 -3.86 -6.67 -12.73
C LEU A 69 -4.44 -8.05 -12.41
N SER A 70 -3.75 -8.84 -11.57
CA SER A 70 -4.28 -10.12 -11.09
C SER A 70 -5.57 -9.93 -10.29
N LEU A 71 -5.60 -8.97 -9.36
CA LEU A 71 -6.81 -8.67 -8.59
C LEU A 71 -7.97 -8.23 -9.49
N LEU A 72 -7.71 -7.45 -10.53
CA LEU A 72 -8.74 -7.02 -11.49
C LEU A 72 -9.36 -8.21 -12.26
N GLN A 73 -8.58 -9.27 -12.53
CA GLN A 73 -9.08 -10.47 -13.20
C GLN A 73 -9.97 -11.32 -12.30
N GLU A 74 -9.73 -11.29 -10.99
CA GLU A 74 -10.47 -12.07 -9.99
C GLU A 74 -11.72 -11.34 -9.47
N GLU A 75 -11.73 -10.01 -9.49
CA GLU A 75 -12.79 -9.19 -8.90
C GLU A 75 -13.88 -8.81 -9.92
N TYR A 76 -15.09 -9.33 -9.71
CA TYR A 76 -16.27 -9.06 -10.54
C TYR A 76 -17.52 -8.68 -9.74
N GLU A 77 -17.49 -8.81 -8.41
CA GLU A 77 -18.66 -8.60 -7.54
C GLU A 77 -18.74 -7.18 -7.01
N ASP A 78 -17.60 -6.50 -6.90
CA ASP A 78 -17.50 -5.17 -6.33
C ASP A 78 -17.05 -4.08 -7.32
N PRO A 79 -18.00 -3.33 -7.91
CA PRO A 79 -17.71 -2.22 -8.82
C PRO A 79 -16.84 -1.13 -8.19
N SER A 80 -16.91 -0.93 -6.87
CA SER A 80 -16.17 0.14 -6.19
C SER A 80 -14.68 -0.19 -6.09
N LEU A 81 -14.34 -1.45 -5.82
CA LEU A 81 -12.97 -1.94 -5.84
C LEU A 81 -12.41 -1.94 -7.27
N ILE A 82 -13.17 -2.46 -8.24
CA ILE A 82 -12.79 -2.45 -9.66
C ILE A 82 -12.45 -1.03 -10.14
N LYS A 83 -13.34 -0.06 -9.85
CA LYS A 83 -13.10 1.35 -10.16
C LYS A 83 -11.80 1.86 -9.54
N SER A 84 -11.56 1.54 -8.27
CA SER A 84 -10.36 1.99 -7.55
C SER A 84 -9.08 1.39 -8.14
N ILE A 85 -9.12 0.12 -8.56
CA ILE A 85 -7.99 -0.55 -9.24
C ILE A 85 -7.72 0.13 -10.59
N LEU A 86 -8.74 0.31 -11.42
CA LEU A 86 -8.61 0.94 -12.73
C LEU A 86 -8.09 2.38 -12.64
N GLU A 87 -8.58 3.17 -11.69
CA GLU A 87 -8.07 4.52 -11.45
C GLU A 87 -6.60 4.52 -11.01
N THR A 88 -6.20 3.52 -10.22
CA THR A 88 -4.80 3.36 -9.78
C THR A 88 -3.90 2.99 -10.95
N ILE A 89 -4.28 2.00 -11.75
CA ILE A 89 -3.55 1.58 -12.95
C ILE A 89 -3.46 2.75 -13.94
N ASN A 90 -4.55 3.48 -14.16
CA ASN A 90 -4.55 4.66 -15.01
C ASN A 90 -3.51 5.69 -14.53
N ASN A 91 -3.51 6.04 -13.24
CA ASN A 91 -2.53 6.97 -12.67
C ASN A 91 -1.08 6.48 -12.87
N LEU A 92 -0.83 5.17 -12.81
CA LEU A 92 0.49 4.57 -13.03
C LEU A 92 0.93 4.63 -14.49
N ILE A 93 0.01 4.61 -15.45
CA ILE A 93 0.35 4.58 -16.88
C ILE A 93 0.33 6.00 -17.48
N THR A 94 -0.58 6.87 -17.06
CA THR A 94 -0.70 8.23 -17.60
C THR A 94 0.39 9.13 -17.02
N THR A 95 1.40 9.48 -17.81
CA THR A 95 2.28 10.61 -17.49
C THR A 95 1.52 11.89 -17.79
N GLU A 96 1.27 12.72 -16.78
CA GLU A 96 0.89 14.12 -17.02
C GLU A 96 2.12 14.83 -17.59
N GLU A 97 2.33 14.67 -18.90
CA GLU A 97 3.21 15.54 -19.67
C GLU A 97 2.45 16.86 -19.87
N TYR A 98 2.92 17.91 -19.18
CA TYR A 98 2.61 19.31 -19.48
C TYR A 98 3.82 19.97 -20.13
#